data_AF-A0A353XZZ2-F1
#
_entry.id   AF-A0A353XZZ2-F1
#
_cell.length_a   1.000
_cell.length_b   1.000
_cell.length_c   1.000
_cell.angle_alpha   90.00
_cell.angle_beta   90.00
_cell.angle_gamma   90.00
#
_symmetry.space_group_name_H-M   'P 1'
#
loop_
_entity.id
_entity.type
_entity.pdbx_description
1 polymer ?
#
loop_
_entity_poly.entity_id
_entity_poly.type
_entity_poly.pdbx_seq_one_letter_code
_entity_poly.pdbx_strand_id
1 'polypeptide(L)'
;MTIAFKRLIFAFMFASAIMLMTACASIGKIENQPLAHIPDKPHGYSLEKHAQGYERGETELVLAFSGGGTRAAALSYGVLKELRDTTIHRRGQNQRMLDEVDRISSVSGGSFTAAYYGLFGDQIFEDYEQVFLKKNVQADLKDLVLSITGFIGRAIKATSRTEEAVKYYDDHIFHGKTFADLEKSKGPLILINASDLNSRSQFVFVQPQFDALCSDLSTFKVARAVAASSAVPILFDPILLQSNSDCHVSKSAWLKEAEERARRSDDKRLEEYVESMNYYVEHP
;
A
#
# COMPACT_ATOMS: atom_id res chain seq x y z
N MET A 1 -33.30 39.92 30.19
CA MET A 1 -32.31 38.83 30.06
C MET A 1 -31.18 39.08 31.06
N THR A 2 -31.10 38.30 32.13
CA THR A 2 -30.22 38.54 33.28
C THR A 2 -28.75 38.38 32.92
N ILE A 3 -27.85 39.10 33.61
CA ILE A 3 -26.38 39.03 33.43
C ILE A 3 -25.87 37.58 33.53
N ALA A 4 -26.51 36.76 34.36
CA ALA A 4 -26.23 35.33 34.50
C ALA A 4 -26.45 34.54 33.19
N PHE A 5 -27.51 34.86 32.43
CA PHE A 5 -27.82 34.19 31.16
C PHE A 5 -26.78 34.51 30.08
N LYS A 6 -26.29 35.77 30.02
CA LYS A 6 -25.21 36.16 29.10
C LYS A 6 -23.89 35.46 29.42
N ARG A 7 -23.56 35.31 30.72
CA ARG A 7 -22.36 34.58 31.18
C ARG A 7 -22.43 33.09 30.84
N LEU A 8 -23.61 32.48 30.95
CA LEU A 8 -23.83 31.07 30.59
C LEU A 8 -23.63 30.83 29.09
N ILE A 9 -24.18 31.72 28.24
CA ILE A 9 -23.97 31.65 26.77
C ILE A 9 -22.49 31.80 26.42
N PHE A 10 -21.79 32.75 27.02
CA PHE A 10 -20.37 32.96 26.77
C PHE A 10 -19.52 31.76 27.20
N ALA A 11 -19.82 31.16 28.35
CA ALA A 11 -19.16 29.95 28.81
C ALA A 11 -19.42 28.76 27.87
N PHE A 12 -20.64 28.62 27.36
CA PHE A 12 -20.99 27.57 26.40
C PHE A 12 -20.30 27.77 25.04
N MET A 13 -20.26 29.00 24.52
CA MET A 13 -19.52 29.33 23.31
C MET A 13 -18.01 29.09 23.47
N PHE A 14 -17.44 29.46 24.61
CA PHE A 14 -16.02 29.29 24.90
C PHE A 14 -15.65 27.80 25.05
N ALA A 15 -16.48 27.03 25.76
CA ALA A 15 -16.31 25.58 25.87
C ALA A 15 -16.45 24.88 24.51
N SER A 16 -17.42 25.29 23.69
CA SER A 16 -17.61 24.76 22.33
C SER A 16 -16.44 25.12 21.41
N ALA A 17 -15.89 26.34 21.53
CA ALA A 17 -14.68 26.76 20.80
C ALA A 17 -13.44 25.95 21.22
N ILE A 18 -13.26 25.68 22.51
CA ILE A 18 -12.18 24.80 23.00
C ILE A 18 -12.35 23.38 22.47
N MET A 19 -13.58 22.84 22.49
CA MET A 19 -13.89 21.49 22.00
C MET A 19 -13.64 21.35 20.49
N LEU A 20 -13.96 22.38 19.71
CA LEU A 20 -13.63 22.47 18.29
C LEU A 20 -12.12 22.58 18.03
N MET A 21 -11.37 23.23 18.92
CA MET A 21 -9.91 23.39 18.79
C MET A 21 -9.14 22.12 19.19
N THR A 22 -9.68 21.26 20.05
CA THR A 22 -9.06 19.97 20.41
C THR A 22 -9.44 18.82 19.46
N ALA A 23 -10.46 18.99 18.61
CA ALA A 23 -10.95 17.96 17.70
C ALA A 23 -10.05 17.72 16.46
N CYS A 24 -8.95 18.47 16.31
CA CYS A 24 -8.03 18.37 15.17
C CYS A 24 -6.84 17.43 15.41
N ALA A 25 -6.74 16.76 16.57
CA ALA A 25 -5.74 15.72 16.76
C ALA A 25 -6.15 14.46 15.97
N SER A 26 -5.71 14.36 14.71
CA SER A 26 -5.77 13.11 13.96
C SER A 26 -4.96 12.05 14.69
N ILE A 27 -5.63 10.97 15.11
CA ILE A 27 -4.98 9.82 15.74
C ILE A 27 -4.48 8.93 14.60
N GLY A 28 -3.20 9.07 14.29
CA GLY A 28 -2.52 8.18 13.37
C GLY A 28 -2.31 6.82 14.03
N LYS A 29 -2.61 5.73 13.31
CA LYS A 29 -2.38 4.36 13.77
C LYS A 29 -1.11 3.80 13.13
N ILE A 30 -0.24 3.23 13.95
CA ILE A 30 0.94 2.47 13.52
C ILE A 30 0.60 0.99 13.62
N GLU A 31 0.82 0.21 12.55
CA GLU A 31 0.49 -1.22 12.51
C GLU A 31 1.66 -2.12 12.08
N ASN A 32 2.79 -1.58 11.59
CA ASN A 32 3.95 -2.41 11.26
C ASN A 32 4.57 -2.97 12.54
N GLN A 33 4.78 -4.28 12.57
CA GLN A 33 5.32 -4.98 13.73
C GLN A 33 6.86 -4.99 13.68
N PRO A 34 7.54 -4.82 14.82
CA PRO A 34 8.99 -4.84 14.86
C PRO A 34 9.53 -6.24 14.51
N LEU A 35 10.70 -6.26 13.89
CA LEU A 35 11.47 -7.45 13.57
C LEU A 35 12.69 -7.49 14.49
N ALA A 36 12.86 -8.58 15.26
CA ALA A 36 13.91 -8.67 16.26
C ALA A 36 15.33 -8.70 15.66
N HIS A 37 15.49 -9.30 14.47
CA HIS A 37 16.76 -9.39 13.76
C HIS A 37 16.52 -9.65 12.28
N ILE A 38 17.11 -8.80 11.42
CA ILE A 38 17.08 -8.96 9.95
C ILE A 38 17.96 -10.15 9.54
N PRO A 39 17.40 -11.20 8.91
CA PRO A 39 18.17 -12.34 8.41
C PRO A 39 19.23 -11.95 7.37
N ASP A 40 20.37 -12.65 7.39
CA ASP A 40 21.47 -12.45 6.43
C ASP A 40 21.11 -12.82 4.97
N LYS A 41 20.07 -13.64 4.79
CA LYS A 41 19.61 -14.12 3.48
C LYS A 41 18.33 -13.40 3.05
N PRO A 42 18.08 -13.31 1.73
CA PRO A 42 16.81 -12.81 1.22
C PRO A 42 15.63 -13.55 1.85
N HIS A 43 14.69 -12.79 2.41
CA HIS A 43 13.57 -13.34 3.16
C HIS A 43 12.30 -12.52 2.91
N GLY A 44 11.19 -13.01 3.48
CA GLY A 44 9.86 -12.41 3.36
C GLY A 44 9.43 -12.10 1.92
N TYR A 45 8.52 -11.15 1.80
CA TYR A 45 7.98 -10.72 0.51
C TYR A 45 8.96 -9.80 -0.23
N SER A 46 9.88 -10.37 -1.02
CA SER A 46 10.96 -9.64 -1.68
C SER A 46 11.20 -10.08 -3.13
N LEU A 47 11.75 -9.17 -3.95
CA LEU A 47 12.10 -9.45 -5.35
C LEU A 47 13.12 -10.58 -5.46
N GLU A 48 14.15 -10.57 -4.61
CA GLU A 48 15.24 -11.55 -4.68
C GLU A 48 14.76 -12.95 -4.29
N LYS A 49 13.97 -13.08 -3.21
CA LYS A 49 13.37 -14.36 -2.84
C LYS A 49 12.40 -14.87 -3.90
N HIS A 50 11.56 -13.98 -4.45
CA HIS A 50 10.65 -14.34 -5.54
C HIS A 50 11.44 -14.83 -6.76
N ALA A 51 12.50 -14.14 -7.16
CA ALA A 51 13.33 -14.55 -8.29
C ALA A 51 14.07 -15.89 -8.10
N GLN A 52 14.31 -16.32 -6.85
CA GLN A 52 14.87 -17.64 -6.54
C GLN A 52 13.83 -18.77 -6.59
N GLY A 53 12.55 -18.45 -6.37
CA GLY A 53 11.45 -19.41 -6.30
C GLY A 53 10.82 -19.79 -7.63
N TYR A 54 11.11 -19.04 -8.70
CA TYR A 54 10.56 -19.27 -10.05
C TYR A 54 11.67 -19.68 -11.02
N GLU A 55 11.38 -20.65 -11.88
CA GLU A 55 12.24 -20.96 -13.01
C GLU A 55 12.21 -19.79 -13.98
N ARG A 56 13.22 -18.91 -13.91
CA ARG A 56 13.39 -17.81 -14.86
C ARG A 56 13.29 -18.35 -16.29
N GLY A 57 12.33 -17.81 -17.03
CA GLY A 57 12.36 -17.88 -18.47
C GLY A 57 13.54 -17.12 -19.06
N GLU A 58 13.70 -17.23 -20.37
CA GLU A 58 14.54 -16.30 -21.13
C GLU A 58 13.93 -14.90 -21.20
N THR A 59 12.65 -14.75 -20.88
CA THR A 59 11.90 -13.49 -20.92
C THR A 59 11.25 -13.23 -19.57
N GLU A 60 11.34 -11.99 -19.11
CA GLU A 60 10.68 -11.49 -17.91
C GLU A 60 9.53 -10.57 -18.33
N LEU A 61 8.30 -10.89 -17.92
CA LEU A 61 7.10 -10.12 -18.23
C LEU A 61 6.64 -9.34 -17.00
N VAL A 62 6.78 -8.01 -17.08
CA VAL A 62 6.39 -7.09 -16.02
C VAL A 62 5.23 -6.20 -16.48
N LEU A 63 4.20 -6.11 -15.66
CA LEU A 63 3.09 -5.17 -15.86
C LEU A 63 3.25 -3.94 -14.96
N ALA A 64 2.84 -2.78 -15.47
CA ALA A 64 2.79 -1.52 -14.72
C ALA A 64 1.37 -0.94 -14.74
N PHE A 65 0.68 -1.00 -13.60
CA PHE A 65 -0.69 -0.53 -13.43
C PHE A 65 -0.72 0.85 -12.80
N SER A 66 -1.23 1.82 -13.57
CA SER A 66 -1.25 3.22 -13.19
C SER A 66 -2.38 3.56 -12.21
N GLY A 67 -2.29 4.78 -11.66
CA GLY A 67 -3.32 5.37 -10.81
C GLY A 67 -4.42 6.01 -11.62
N GLY A 68 -5.49 6.46 -10.95
CA GLY A 68 -6.66 7.06 -11.61
C GLY A 68 -8.01 6.54 -11.12
N GLY A 69 -8.04 5.94 -9.93
CA GLY A 69 -9.24 5.38 -9.31
C GLY A 69 -9.80 4.18 -10.07
N THR A 70 -11.12 4.03 -10.03
CA THR A 70 -11.83 2.87 -10.63
C THR A 70 -11.63 2.75 -12.15
N ARG A 71 -11.40 3.87 -12.86
CA ARG A 71 -11.12 3.84 -14.31
C ARG A 71 -9.80 3.14 -14.63
N ALA A 72 -8.73 3.48 -13.90
CA ALA A 72 -7.43 2.84 -14.08
C ALA A 72 -7.50 1.36 -13.66
N ALA A 73 -8.20 1.06 -12.57
CA ALA A 73 -8.43 -0.31 -12.12
C ALA A 73 -9.17 -1.16 -13.17
N ALA A 74 -10.20 -0.59 -13.83
CA ALA A 74 -10.95 -1.25 -14.89
C ALA A 74 -10.08 -1.53 -16.12
N LEU A 75 -9.19 -0.59 -16.50
CA LEU A 75 -8.22 -0.79 -17.57
C LEU A 75 -7.25 -1.93 -17.21
N SER A 76 -6.65 -1.90 -16.02
CA SER A 76 -5.78 -2.97 -15.53
C SER A 76 -6.48 -4.34 -15.54
N TYR A 77 -7.74 -4.38 -15.12
CA TYR A 77 -8.54 -5.61 -15.15
C TYR A 77 -8.82 -6.09 -16.58
N GLY A 78 -9.11 -5.17 -17.50
CA GLY A 78 -9.23 -5.48 -18.93
C GLY A 78 -7.95 -6.10 -19.51
N VAL A 79 -6.78 -5.57 -19.14
CA VAL A 79 -5.48 -6.14 -19.53
C VAL A 79 -5.32 -7.57 -18.99
N LEU A 80 -5.65 -7.81 -17.71
CA LEU A 80 -5.59 -9.17 -17.15
C LEU A 80 -6.51 -10.15 -17.89
N LYS A 81 -7.72 -9.72 -18.28
CA LYS A 81 -8.63 -10.55 -19.09
C LYS A 81 -8.05 -10.90 -20.45
N GLU A 82 -7.49 -9.92 -21.15
CA GLU A 82 -6.89 -10.16 -22.47
C GLU A 82 -5.68 -11.10 -22.37
N LEU A 83 -4.82 -10.92 -21.36
CA LEU A 83 -3.68 -11.81 -21.13
C LEU A 83 -4.10 -13.23 -20.76
N ARG A 84 -5.21 -13.38 -20.03
CA ARG A 84 -5.80 -14.69 -19.69
C ARG A 84 -6.29 -15.41 -20.95
N ASP A 85 -6.95 -14.67 -21.85
CA ASP A 85 -7.57 -15.21 -23.06
C ASP A 85 -6.54 -15.41 -24.19
N THR A 86 -5.39 -14.74 -24.12
CA THR A 86 -4.27 -14.91 -25.05
C THR A 86 -3.50 -16.20 -24.75
N THR A 87 -3.50 -17.13 -25.70
CA THR A 87 -2.70 -18.36 -25.62
C THR A 87 -1.33 -18.17 -26.28
N ILE A 88 -0.28 -18.62 -25.62
CA ILE A 88 1.09 -18.65 -26.14
C ILE A 88 1.64 -20.08 -26.10
N HIS A 89 2.61 -20.37 -26.98
CA HIS A 89 3.31 -21.65 -27.00
C HIS A 89 4.70 -21.49 -26.38
N ARG A 90 4.95 -22.16 -25.26
CA ARG A 90 6.22 -22.09 -24.54
C ARG A 90 6.54 -23.45 -23.93
N ARG A 91 7.82 -23.85 -23.98
CA ARG A 91 8.29 -25.15 -23.44
C ARG A 91 7.47 -26.36 -23.96
N GLY A 92 7.00 -26.29 -25.22
CA GLY A 92 6.21 -27.36 -25.83
C GLY A 92 4.75 -27.45 -25.35
N GLN A 93 4.29 -26.50 -24.53
CA GLN A 93 2.93 -26.45 -23.99
C GLN A 93 2.21 -25.16 -24.38
N ASN A 94 0.90 -25.25 -24.54
CA ASN A 94 0.04 -24.07 -24.66
C ASN A 94 -0.37 -23.62 -23.27
N GLN A 95 -0.20 -22.34 -22.99
CA GLN A 95 -0.55 -21.74 -21.70
C GLN A 95 -1.03 -20.30 -21.90
N ARG A 96 -1.65 -19.72 -20.88
CA ARG A 96 -2.14 -18.34 -20.93
C ARG A 96 -0.95 -17.39 -20.83
N MET A 97 -0.98 -16.30 -21.57
CA MET A 97 0.05 -15.26 -21.45
C MET A 97 0.06 -14.65 -20.03
N LEU A 98 -1.09 -14.65 -19.37
CA LEU A 98 -1.21 -14.22 -17.97
C LEU A 98 -0.35 -15.03 -17.00
N ASP A 99 -0.17 -16.34 -17.25
CA ASP A 99 0.60 -17.23 -16.37
C ASP A 99 2.12 -16.96 -16.46
N GLU A 100 2.54 -16.17 -17.46
CA GLU A 100 3.93 -15.72 -17.63
C GLU A 100 4.22 -14.37 -16.96
N VAL A 101 3.21 -13.70 -16.40
CA VAL A 101 3.45 -12.43 -15.71
C VAL A 101 4.26 -12.71 -14.44
N ASP A 102 5.48 -12.21 -14.38
CA ASP A 102 6.37 -12.38 -13.23
C ASP A 102 6.07 -11.35 -12.14
N ARG A 103 5.80 -10.10 -12.55
CA ARG A 103 5.62 -8.98 -11.62
C ARG A 103 4.58 -7.98 -12.08
N ILE A 104 3.90 -7.38 -11.12
CA ILE A 104 2.97 -6.28 -11.35
C ILE A 104 3.35 -5.12 -10.45
N SER A 105 3.89 -4.05 -11.02
CA SER A 105 4.08 -2.77 -10.34
C SER A 105 2.80 -1.95 -10.41
N SER A 106 2.37 -1.37 -9.30
CA SER A 106 1.06 -0.72 -9.22
C SER A 106 1.04 0.53 -8.35
N VAL A 107 0.14 1.45 -8.68
CA VAL A 107 -0.18 2.63 -7.85
C VAL A 107 -1.68 2.89 -7.80
N SER A 108 -2.18 3.38 -6.67
CA SER A 108 -3.55 3.87 -6.48
C SER A 108 -4.62 2.87 -6.99
N GLY A 109 -5.47 3.27 -7.95
CA GLY A 109 -6.49 2.41 -8.55
C GLY A 109 -5.94 1.08 -9.09
N GLY A 110 -4.78 1.11 -9.74
CA GLY A 110 -4.12 -0.10 -10.24
C GLY A 110 -3.70 -1.06 -9.12
N SER A 111 -3.41 -0.56 -7.92
CA SER A 111 -3.05 -1.39 -6.77
C SER A 111 -4.21 -2.21 -6.25
N PHE A 112 -5.46 -1.76 -6.40
CA PHE A 112 -6.61 -2.60 -6.08
C PHE A 112 -6.64 -3.84 -6.98
N THR A 113 -6.51 -3.65 -8.29
CA THR A 113 -6.56 -4.75 -9.26
C THR A 113 -5.37 -5.69 -9.09
N ALA A 114 -4.16 -5.14 -8.95
CA ALA A 114 -2.95 -5.94 -8.78
C ALA A 114 -2.98 -6.77 -7.49
N ALA A 115 -3.34 -6.15 -6.36
CA ALA A 115 -3.41 -6.83 -5.07
C ALA A 115 -4.52 -7.88 -5.04
N TYR A 116 -5.69 -7.59 -5.61
CA TYR A 116 -6.78 -8.57 -5.69
C TYR A 116 -6.39 -9.78 -6.53
N TYR A 117 -5.77 -9.56 -7.70
CA TYR A 117 -5.26 -10.66 -8.52
C TYR A 117 -4.19 -11.46 -7.78
N GLY A 118 -3.22 -10.78 -7.15
CA GLY A 118 -2.16 -11.46 -6.40
C GLY A 118 -2.67 -12.29 -5.23
N LEU A 119 -3.76 -11.89 -4.57
CA LEU A 119 -4.34 -12.60 -3.43
C LEU A 119 -5.29 -13.73 -3.83
N PHE A 120 -6.10 -13.52 -4.87
CA PHE A 120 -7.24 -14.37 -5.19
C PHE A 120 -7.11 -15.08 -6.55
N GLY A 121 -6.07 -14.79 -7.33
CA GLY A 121 -5.82 -15.43 -8.62
C GLY A 121 -7.01 -15.29 -9.57
N ASP A 122 -7.43 -16.41 -10.15
CA ASP A 122 -8.51 -16.46 -11.16
C ASP A 122 -9.88 -16.01 -10.62
N GLN A 123 -10.10 -15.98 -9.29
CA GLN A 123 -11.33 -15.45 -8.71
C GLN A 123 -11.56 -13.98 -9.11
N ILE A 124 -10.52 -13.23 -9.45
CA ILE A 124 -10.65 -11.86 -9.97
C ILE A 124 -11.61 -11.79 -11.18
N PHE A 125 -11.67 -12.84 -12.00
CA PHE A 125 -12.51 -12.89 -13.18
C PHE A 125 -13.96 -13.24 -12.90
N GLU A 126 -14.28 -13.61 -11.66
CA GLU A 126 -15.61 -14.01 -11.22
C GLU A 126 -16.33 -12.88 -10.49
N ASP A 127 -15.66 -12.20 -9.55
CA ASP A 127 -16.33 -11.31 -8.61
C ASP A 127 -15.76 -9.89 -8.52
N TYR A 128 -14.54 -9.63 -8.99
CA TYR A 128 -13.86 -8.34 -8.81
C TYR A 128 -14.63 -7.15 -9.38
N GLU A 129 -15.35 -7.38 -10.48
CA GLU A 129 -16.23 -6.37 -11.05
C GLU A 129 -17.28 -5.90 -10.03
N GLN A 130 -17.87 -6.82 -9.25
CA GLN A 130 -18.89 -6.47 -8.25
C GLN A 130 -18.27 -5.97 -6.95
N VAL A 131 -17.12 -6.53 -6.55
CA VAL A 131 -16.40 -6.15 -5.34
C VAL A 131 -15.87 -4.72 -5.43
N PHE A 132 -15.36 -4.31 -6.60
CA PHE A 132 -14.68 -3.01 -6.75
C PHE A 132 -15.13 -2.16 -7.94
N LEU A 133 -15.25 -2.72 -9.16
CA LEU A 133 -15.37 -1.88 -10.37
C LEU A 133 -16.77 -1.28 -10.60
N LYS A 134 -17.82 -2.04 -10.27
CA LYS A 134 -19.24 -1.66 -10.41
C LYS A 134 -19.83 -1.10 -9.12
N LYS A 135 -19.12 -1.26 -8.00
CA LYS A 135 -19.49 -0.65 -6.74
C LYS A 135 -19.04 0.80 -6.76
N ASN A 136 -19.90 1.71 -6.30
CA ASN A 136 -19.51 3.11 -6.10
C ASN A 136 -18.65 3.26 -4.84
N VAL A 137 -17.49 2.59 -4.79
CA VAL A 137 -16.54 2.66 -3.67
C VAL A 137 -16.19 4.12 -3.37
N GLN A 138 -16.09 4.97 -4.39
CA GLN A 138 -15.86 6.40 -4.21
C GLN A 138 -17.03 7.13 -3.55
N ALA A 139 -18.29 6.75 -3.80
CA ALA A 139 -19.44 7.34 -3.14
C ALA A 139 -19.55 6.83 -1.70
N ASP A 140 -19.40 5.52 -1.50
CA ASP A 140 -19.39 4.89 -0.16
C ASP A 140 -18.31 5.53 0.72
N LEU A 141 -17.10 5.71 0.19
CA LEU A 141 -16.01 6.38 0.90
C LEU A 141 -16.31 7.87 1.12
N LYS A 142 -16.87 8.60 0.14
CA LYS A 142 -17.25 10.01 0.34
C LYS A 142 -18.25 10.16 1.47
N ASP A 143 -19.26 9.30 1.54
CA ASP A 143 -20.25 9.33 2.61
C ASP A 143 -19.63 8.92 3.95
N LEU A 144 -18.79 7.88 3.96
CA LEU A 144 -18.07 7.43 5.16
C LEU A 144 -17.12 8.52 5.70
N VAL A 145 -16.48 9.28 4.80
CA VAL A 145 -15.36 10.17 5.11
C VAL A 145 -15.80 11.63 5.30
N LEU A 146 -16.77 12.12 4.53
CA LEU A 146 -17.15 13.55 4.47
C LEU A 146 -18.51 13.88 5.09
N SER A 147 -19.31 12.89 5.49
CA SER A 147 -20.61 13.15 6.14
C SER A 147 -20.47 13.64 7.59
N ILE A 148 -21.45 14.44 8.04
CA ILE A 148 -21.55 14.92 9.44
C ILE A 148 -21.70 13.76 10.42
N THR A 149 -22.48 12.74 10.06
CA THR A 149 -22.65 11.52 10.85
C THR A 149 -21.35 10.71 10.91
N GLY A 150 -20.63 10.58 9.78
CA GLY A 150 -19.30 9.99 9.74
C GLY A 150 -18.31 10.75 10.62
N PHE A 151 -18.35 12.09 10.61
CA PHE A 151 -17.53 12.92 11.49
C PHE A 151 -17.82 12.67 12.98
N ILE A 152 -19.09 12.68 13.40
CA ILE A 152 -19.46 12.41 14.80
C ILE A 152 -19.04 10.98 15.20
N GLY A 153 -19.29 9.99 14.35
CA GLY A 153 -18.88 8.60 14.60
C GLY A 153 -17.37 8.46 14.76
N ARG A 154 -16.58 9.13 13.92
CA ARG A 154 -15.11 9.16 14.05
C ARG A 154 -14.63 9.86 15.30
N ALA A 155 -15.25 10.98 15.69
CA ALA A 155 -14.90 11.68 16.91
C ALA A 155 -15.15 10.80 18.16
N ILE A 156 -16.25 10.05 18.17
CA ILE A 156 -16.56 9.09 19.24
C ILE A 156 -15.57 7.92 19.26
N LYS A 157 -15.27 7.35 18.08
CA LYS A 157 -14.34 6.20 17.95
C LYS A 157 -12.87 6.59 18.03
N ALA A 158 -12.56 7.88 18.04
CA ALA A 158 -11.20 8.41 18.00
C ALA A 158 -10.38 7.85 16.81
N THR A 159 -10.97 7.85 15.60
CA THR A 159 -10.36 7.25 14.39
C THR A 159 -10.28 8.23 13.21
N SER A 160 -9.31 8.04 12.31
CA SER A 160 -9.09 8.91 11.16
C SER A 160 -9.91 8.47 9.93
N ARG A 161 -10.01 9.36 8.94
CA ARG A 161 -10.65 9.09 7.64
C ARG A 161 -9.95 7.93 6.92
N THR A 162 -8.62 7.90 7.04
CA THR A 162 -7.78 6.87 6.44
C THR A 162 -8.00 5.52 7.11
N GLU A 163 -8.09 5.46 8.44
CA GLU A 163 -8.34 4.20 9.16
C GLU A 163 -9.71 3.59 8.80
N GLU A 164 -10.77 4.41 8.67
CA GLU A 164 -12.07 3.92 8.22
C GLU A 164 -12.04 3.42 6.75
N ALA A 165 -11.26 4.07 5.88
CA ALA A 165 -11.05 3.59 4.51
C ALA A 165 -10.27 2.26 4.47
N VAL A 166 -9.19 2.14 5.27
CA VAL A 166 -8.43 0.89 5.44
C VAL A 166 -9.37 -0.22 5.91
N LYS A 167 -10.19 0.04 6.93
CA LYS A 167 -11.17 -0.92 7.43
C LYS A 167 -12.18 -1.32 6.36
N TYR A 168 -12.72 -0.37 5.60
CA TYR A 168 -13.65 -0.69 4.51
C TYR A 168 -12.99 -1.61 3.48
N TYR A 169 -11.77 -1.31 3.04
CA TYR A 169 -11.02 -2.14 2.10
C TYR A 169 -10.74 -3.53 2.68
N ASP A 170 -10.36 -3.60 3.95
CA ASP A 170 -10.06 -4.85 4.63
C ASP A 170 -11.30 -5.74 4.80
N ASP A 171 -12.45 -5.16 5.14
CA ASP A 171 -13.68 -5.91 5.35
C ASP A 171 -14.31 -6.38 4.01
N HIS A 172 -14.29 -5.53 2.98
CA HIS A 172 -15.10 -5.72 1.77
C HIS A 172 -14.31 -6.16 0.54
N ILE A 173 -12.99 -5.98 0.51
CA ILE A 173 -12.17 -6.24 -0.69
C ILE A 173 -11.11 -7.28 -0.39
N PHE A 174 -10.32 -7.08 0.67
CA PHE A 174 -9.12 -7.90 0.93
C PHE A 174 -9.29 -8.91 2.05
N HIS A 175 -10.40 -8.89 2.77
CA HIS A 175 -10.79 -9.88 3.78
C HIS A 175 -9.71 -10.22 4.81
N GLY A 176 -9.01 -9.21 5.35
CA GLY A 176 -7.97 -9.40 6.37
C GLY A 176 -6.64 -9.94 5.84
N LYS A 177 -6.48 -10.11 4.52
CA LYS A 177 -5.28 -10.70 3.92
C LYS A 177 -4.04 -9.84 4.13
N THR A 178 -2.91 -10.50 4.36
CA THR A 178 -1.61 -9.86 4.61
C THR A 178 -0.61 -10.17 3.49
N PHE A 179 0.57 -9.57 3.55
CA PHE A 179 1.66 -9.91 2.62
C PHE A 179 2.14 -11.36 2.76
N ALA A 180 1.95 -12.00 3.92
CA ALA A 180 2.17 -13.45 4.05
C ALA A 180 1.20 -14.26 3.17
N ASP A 181 -0.02 -13.78 2.94
CA ASP A 181 -0.97 -14.43 2.02
C ASP A 181 -0.57 -14.22 0.56
N LEU A 182 -0.11 -13.02 0.20
CA LEU A 182 0.47 -12.74 -1.12
C LEU A 182 1.69 -13.63 -1.40
N GLU A 183 2.54 -13.84 -0.40
CA GLU A 183 3.70 -14.72 -0.53
C GLU A 183 3.29 -16.18 -0.77
N LYS A 184 2.21 -16.64 -0.13
CA LYS A 184 1.71 -18.00 -0.25
C LYS A 184 0.97 -18.28 -1.57
N SER A 185 0.42 -17.26 -2.23
CA SER A 185 -0.45 -17.44 -3.40
C SER A 185 0.27 -17.96 -4.65
N LYS A 186 1.62 -17.89 -4.68
CA LYS A 186 2.46 -18.29 -5.83
C LYS A 186 2.05 -17.60 -7.15
N GLY A 187 1.41 -16.43 -7.08
CA GLY A 187 1.17 -15.55 -8.23
C GLY A 187 2.36 -14.62 -8.53
N PRO A 188 2.21 -13.67 -9.46
CA PRO A 188 3.23 -12.65 -9.69
C PRO A 188 3.54 -11.85 -8.43
N LEU A 189 4.77 -11.36 -8.35
CA LEU A 189 5.13 -10.40 -7.30
C LEU A 189 4.39 -9.07 -7.51
N ILE A 190 3.59 -8.67 -6.53
CA ILE A 190 2.81 -7.44 -6.54
C ILE A 190 3.59 -6.35 -5.83
N LEU A 191 4.09 -5.37 -6.59
CA LEU A 191 4.78 -4.20 -6.06
C LEU A 191 3.76 -3.07 -5.91
N ILE A 192 3.25 -2.90 -4.68
CA ILE A 192 2.40 -1.77 -4.31
C ILE A 192 3.32 -0.59 -3.99
N ASN A 193 3.13 0.53 -4.68
CA ASN A 193 3.97 1.71 -4.53
C ASN A 193 3.18 2.86 -3.90
N ALA A 194 3.80 3.58 -2.99
CA ALA A 194 3.30 4.82 -2.41
C ALA A 194 4.38 5.91 -2.48
N SER A 195 4.04 7.12 -2.06
CA SER A 195 4.98 8.23 -1.91
C SER A 195 5.30 8.40 -0.43
N ASP A 196 6.59 8.36 -0.07
CA ASP A 196 7.02 8.72 1.28
C ASP A 196 7.27 10.22 1.38
N LEU A 197 6.65 10.85 2.36
CA LEU A 197 6.79 12.28 2.63
C LEU A 197 8.11 12.61 3.33
N ASN A 198 8.74 11.64 4.00
CA ASN A 198 10.01 11.85 4.71
C ASN A 198 11.19 11.82 3.74
N SER A 199 11.35 10.72 2.99
CA SER A 199 12.41 10.60 1.97
C SER A 199 12.13 11.42 0.71
N ARG A 200 10.87 11.85 0.50
CA ARG A 200 10.38 12.54 -0.72
C ARG A 200 10.53 11.69 -1.98
N SER A 201 10.49 10.37 -1.81
CA SER A 201 10.71 9.40 -2.88
C SER A 201 9.62 8.32 -2.87
N GLN A 202 9.79 7.33 -3.73
CA GLN A 202 8.94 6.15 -3.80
C GLN A 202 9.15 5.25 -2.57
N PHE A 203 8.05 4.75 -2.02
CA PHE A 203 8.04 3.69 -1.02
C PHE A 203 7.39 2.45 -1.63
N VAL A 204 8.09 1.31 -1.61
CA VAL A 204 7.58 0.05 -2.15
C VAL A 204 7.31 -0.92 -1.01
N PHE A 205 6.11 -1.49 -0.93
CA PHE A 205 5.77 -2.47 0.10
C PHE A 205 6.39 -3.83 -0.20
N VAL A 206 7.68 -3.97 0.12
CA VAL A 206 8.49 -5.19 0.04
C VAL A 206 9.35 -5.33 1.30
N GLN A 207 9.74 -6.56 1.63
CA GLN A 207 10.47 -6.86 2.87
C GLN A 207 11.75 -6.03 3.00
N PRO A 208 12.59 -5.82 1.97
CA PRO A 208 13.79 -4.99 2.10
C PRO A 208 13.52 -3.53 2.50
N GLN A 209 12.35 -2.98 2.13
CA GLN A 209 11.94 -1.64 2.55
C GLN A 209 11.53 -1.64 4.03
N PHE A 210 10.88 -2.71 4.49
CA PHE A 210 10.46 -2.89 5.87
C PHE A 210 11.63 -3.29 6.79
N ASP A 211 12.65 -3.97 6.27
CA ASP A 211 13.91 -4.25 6.98
C ASP A 211 14.61 -2.95 7.36
N ALA A 212 14.58 -1.94 6.48
CA ALA A 212 15.11 -0.61 6.78
C ALA A 212 14.33 0.12 7.90
N LEU A 213 13.10 -0.33 8.19
CA LEU A 213 12.29 0.11 9.33
C LEU A 213 12.32 -0.89 10.50
N CYS A 214 13.20 -1.90 10.44
CA CYS A 214 13.27 -3.00 11.41
C CYS A 214 11.90 -3.64 11.64
N SER A 215 11.17 -3.94 10.57
CA SER A 215 9.77 -4.34 10.63
C SER A 215 9.45 -5.58 9.78
N ASP A 216 8.46 -6.36 10.23
CA ASP A 216 7.96 -7.53 9.51
C ASP A 216 6.80 -7.15 8.59
N LEU A 217 7.02 -7.24 7.28
CA LEU A 217 5.98 -6.96 6.28
C LEU A 217 4.91 -8.07 6.25
N SER A 218 5.25 -9.30 6.63
CA SER A 218 4.37 -10.47 6.46
C SER A 218 3.04 -10.33 7.22
N THR A 219 3.04 -9.59 8.33
CA THR A 219 1.86 -9.29 9.16
C THR A 219 1.09 -8.07 8.70
N PHE A 220 1.67 -7.24 7.83
CA PHE A 220 1.05 -6.00 7.37
C PHE A 220 -0.12 -6.30 6.43
N LYS A 221 -1.22 -5.58 6.62
CA LYS A 221 -2.44 -5.80 5.81
C LYS A 221 -2.27 -5.23 4.41
N VAL A 222 -2.68 -5.99 3.40
CA VAL A 222 -2.68 -5.56 2.00
C VAL A 222 -3.59 -4.34 1.81
N ALA A 223 -4.75 -4.34 2.47
CA ALA A 223 -5.68 -3.20 2.49
C ALA A 223 -5.01 -1.88 2.90
N ARG A 224 -4.10 -1.93 3.89
CA ARG A 224 -3.38 -0.75 4.40
C ARG A 224 -2.33 -0.24 3.41
N ALA A 225 -1.61 -1.14 2.75
CA ALA A 225 -0.67 -0.78 1.68
C ALA A 225 -1.40 -0.16 0.47
N VAL A 226 -2.53 -0.75 0.05
CA VAL A 226 -3.38 -0.19 -1.03
C VAL A 226 -3.96 1.16 -0.64
N ALA A 227 -4.35 1.36 0.63
CA ALA A 227 -4.78 2.66 1.13
C ALA A 227 -3.64 3.70 1.06
N ALA A 228 -2.42 3.36 1.49
CA ALA A 228 -1.26 4.24 1.37
C ALA A 228 -0.99 4.64 -0.09
N SER A 229 -1.09 3.68 -1.01
CA SER A 229 -0.91 3.90 -2.45
C SER A 229 -2.00 4.75 -3.10
N SER A 230 -3.21 4.74 -2.53
CA SER A 230 -4.38 5.46 -3.06
C SER A 230 -4.75 6.72 -2.28
N ALA A 231 -3.98 7.08 -1.26
CA ALA A 231 -4.19 8.26 -0.43
C ALA A 231 -4.01 9.54 -1.25
N VAL A 232 -5.09 10.04 -1.83
CA VAL A 232 -5.08 11.37 -2.46
C VAL A 232 -4.90 12.43 -1.36
N PRO A 233 -3.94 13.35 -1.49
CA PRO A 233 -3.68 14.39 -0.49
C PRO A 233 -4.96 15.16 -0.13
N ILE A 234 -5.03 15.65 1.12
CA ILE A 234 -6.16 16.39 1.72
C ILE A 234 -7.36 15.49 2.10
N LEU A 235 -7.72 14.52 1.26
CA LEU A 235 -8.85 13.63 1.55
C LEU A 235 -8.53 12.58 2.61
N PHE A 236 -7.30 12.06 2.59
CA PHE A 236 -6.81 11.05 3.52
C PHE A 236 -5.54 11.53 4.20
N ASP A 237 -5.45 11.26 5.49
CA ASP A 237 -4.22 11.46 6.26
C ASP A 237 -3.21 10.37 5.85
N PRO A 238 -1.89 10.63 5.86
CA PRO A 238 -0.89 9.63 5.50
C PRO A 238 -0.96 8.38 6.38
N ILE A 239 -0.66 7.21 5.80
CA ILE A 239 -0.43 5.98 6.58
C ILE A 239 0.91 6.13 7.31
N LEU A 240 0.88 5.96 8.64
CA LEU A 240 2.07 6.03 9.46
C LEU A 240 2.74 4.65 9.56
N LEU A 241 4.05 4.65 9.41
CA LEU A 241 4.93 3.53 9.70
C LEU A 241 5.96 3.98 10.74
N GLN A 242 6.36 3.06 11.61
CA GLN A 242 7.38 3.30 12.62
C GLN A 242 8.70 2.65 12.21
N SER A 243 9.80 3.38 12.34
CA SER A 243 11.12 2.77 12.35
C SER A 243 11.44 2.30 13.77
N ASN A 244 11.92 1.06 13.92
CA ASN A 244 12.22 0.47 15.23
C ASN A 244 13.74 0.47 15.48
N SER A 245 14.17 1.06 16.59
CA SER A 245 15.60 1.23 16.93
C SER A 245 16.31 -0.04 17.42
N ASP A 246 15.56 -1.11 17.70
CA ASP A 246 16.07 -2.28 18.42
C ASP A 246 16.78 -3.30 17.51
N CYS A 247 16.81 -3.06 16.20
CA CYS A 247 17.50 -3.90 15.23
C CYS A 247 18.59 -3.09 14.49
N HIS A 248 19.72 -3.75 14.23
CA HIS A 248 20.83 -3.15 13.52
C HIS A 248 20.58 -3.18 11.99
N VAL A 249 20.16 -2.05 11.44
CA VAL A 249 20.08 -1.86 9.99
C VAL A 249 21.49 -1.71 9.43
N SER A 250 22.00 -2.75 8.79
CA SER A 250 23.25 -2.66 8.03
C SER A 250 22.95 -2.48 6.54
N LYS A 251 23.83 -1.75 5.84
CA LYS A 251 23.70 -1.56 4.38
C LYS A 251 23.81 -2.92 3.67
N SER A 252 22.70 -3.38 3.10
CA SER A 252 22.57 -4.66 2.41
C SER A 252 23.50 -4.77 1.19
N ALA A 253 23.77 -5.99 0.73
CA ALA A 253 24.59 -6.24 -0.46
C ALA A 253 23.98 -5.60 -1.72
N TRP A 254 22.66 -5.74 -1.91
CA TRP A 254 21.97 -5.17 -3.07
C TRP A 254 22.03 -3.64 -3.09
N LEU A 255 22.00 -2.97 -1.92
CA LEU A 255 22.05 -1.50 -1.85
C LEU A 255 23.45 -1.00 -2.22
N LYS A 256 24.51 -1.70 -1.79
CA LYS A 256 25.89 -1.39 -2.20
C LYS A 256 26.08 -1.53 -3.71
N GLU A 257 25.54 -2.60 -4.29
CA GLU A 257 25.57 -2.80 -5.75
C GLU A 257 24.78 -1.72 -6.50
N ALA A 258 23.59 -1.37 -6.00
CA ALA A 258 22.77 -0.30 -6.56
C ALA A 258 23.49 1.05 -6.53
N GLU A 259 24.21 1.39 -5.45
CA GLU A 259 25.05 2.59 -5.36
C GLU A 259 26.17 2.61 -6.41
N GLU A 260 26.88 1.50 -6.57
CA GLU A 260 27.93 1.39 -7.58
C GLU A 260 27.39 1.51 -8.99
N ARG A 261 26.21 0.97 -9.24
CA ARG A 261 25.55 1.08 -10.54
C ARG A 261 25.06 2.50 -10.77
N ALA A 262 24.41 3.12 -9.79
CA ALA A 262 23.99 4.52 -9.84
C ALA A 262 25.16 5.44 -10.19
N ARG A 263 26.32 5.29 -9.52
CA ARG A 263 27.54 6.07 -9.83
C ARG A 263 28.09 5.88 -11.25
N ARG A 264 27.77 4.77 -11.90
CA ARG A 264 28.27 4.40 -13.24
C ARG A 264 27.25 4.63 -14.36
N SER A 265 26.01 4.94 -14.02
CA SER A 265 24.91 5.13 -14.97
C SER A 265 24.31 6.53 -14.85
N ASP A 266 23.81 7.10 -15.94
CA ASP A 266 23.02 8.34 -15.90
C ASP A 266 21.52 8.07 -15.54
N ASP A 267 21.28 7.07 -14.70
CA ASP A 267 19.94 6.63 -14.33
C ASP A 267 19.47 7.36 -13.06
N LYS A 268 18.88 8.54 -13.26
CA LYS A 268 18.36 9.38 -12.18
C LYS A 268 17.35 8.68 -11.28
N ARG A 269 16.57 7.73 -11.81
CA ARG A 269 15.60 6.98 -10.99
C ARG A 269 16.31 6.04 -10.02
N LEU A 270 17.38 5.39 -10.49
CA LEU A 270 18.21 4.56 -9.63
C LEU A 270 18.91 5.40 -8.56
N GLU A 271 19.40 6.58 -8.91
CA GLU A 271 19.98 7.54 -7.95
C GLU A 271 18.96 7.92 -6.87
N GLU A 272 17.77 8.39 -7.26
CA GLU A 272 16.69 8.78 -6.32
C GLU A 272 16.24 7.63 -5.41
N TYR A 273 16.21 6.39 -5.93
CA TYR A 273 15.86 5.21 -5.14
C TYR A 273 16.97 4.85 -4.14
N VAL A 274 18.24 4.90 -4.56
CA VAL A 274 19.39 4.67 -3.69
C VAL A 274 19.45 5.71 -2.58
N GLU A 275 19.24 6.98 -2.90
CA GLU A 275 19.16 8.07 -1.91
C GLU A 275 18.03 7.84 -0.90
N SER A 276 16.84 7.44 -1.37
CA SER A 276 15.70 7.08 -0.51
C SER A 276 16.05 5.94 0.45
N MET A 277 16.73 4.90 -0.03
CA MET A 277 17.10 3.76 0.80
C MET A 277 18.19 4.11 1.82
N ASN A 278 19.16 4.93 1.42
CA ASN A 278 20.18 5.44 2.33
C ASN A 278 19.57 6.33 3.43
N TYR A 279 18.53 7.10 3.13
CA TYR A 279 17.82 7.89 4.14
C TYR A 279 17.38 7.05 5.34
N TYR A 280 16.80 5.86 5.12
CA TYR A 280 16.37 4.97 6.21
C TYR A 280 17.54 4.33 6.96
N VAL A 281 18.65 4.03 6.28
CA VAL A 281 19.85 3.46 6.93
C VAL A 281 20.54 4.51 7.82
N GLU A 282 20.52 5.78 7.39
CA GLU A 282 21.16 6.89 8.09
C GLU A 282 20.29 7.48 9.22
N HIS A 283 18.96 7.31 9.12
CA HIS A 283 17.97 7.81 10.08
C HIS A 283 17.04 6.69 10.57
N PRO A 284 17.58 5.68 11.29
CA PRO A 284 16.81 4.56 11.81
C PRO A 284 15.85 4.95 12.95
#